data_AF-A0A166AVR4-F1
#
_entry.id   AF-A0A166AVR4-F1
#
_cell.length_a   1.000
_cell.length_b   1.000
_cell.length_c   1.000
_cell.angle_alpha   90.00
_cell.angle_beta   90.00
_cell.angle_gamma   90.00
#
_symmetry.space_group_name_H-M   'P 1'
#
loop_
_entity.id
_entity.type
_entity.pdbx_description
1 polymer ?
#
loop_
_entity_poly.entity_id
_entity_poly.type
_entity_poly.pdbx_seq_one_letter_code
_entity_poly.pdbx_strand_id
1 'polypeptide(L)'
;MLSALALRFSTTGLRHHAVNSVSILSKNAALYSTRPISNSRQASTDPSLWHKALIDHAKAASVASSLSPEERWREKSDKLEVNPPPGVYAGRSLSVRPGELGRAMQNLTRRLRENRVAVQWKRQMRHEKKGVKRRRLVSERWRRRFADEIRRKIMLVRAIQRRGH
;
A
#
# COMPACT_ATOMS: atom_id res chain seq x y z
N MET A 1 39.69 4.01 -50.19
CA MET A 1 40.50 3.19 -49.28
C MET A 1 39.97 3.37 -47.86
N LEU A 2 39.65 2.24 -47.23
CA LEU A 2 38.98 2.11 -45.93
C LEU A 2 39.95 2.33 -44.77
N SER A 3 39.56 3.12 -43.75
CA SER A 3 40.06 3.12 -42.35
C SER A 3 39.70 4.46 -41.68
N ALA A 4 39.31 4.60 -40.42
CA ALA A 4 39.13 3.68 -39.31
C ALA A 4 38.20 4.34 -38.27
N LEU A 5 37.45 3.47 -37.62
CA LEU A 5 36.57 3.72 -36.48
C LEU A 5 37.41 4.16 -35.27
N ALA A 6 37.32 5.42 -34.84
CA ALA A 6 37.94 5.87 -33.59
C ALA A 6 36.92 5.77 -32.44
N LEU A 7 36.95 4.64 -31.75
CA LEU A 7 36.34 4.45 -30.42
C LEU A 7 37.03 5.40 -29.43
N ARG A 8 36.32 6.43 -28.97
CA ARG A 8 36.70 7.18 -27.76
C ARG A 8 35.98 6.59 -26.56
N PHE A 9 36.66 5.71 -25.85
CA PHE A 9 36.39 5.43 -24.45
C PHE A 9 36.81 6.65 -23.64
N SER A 10 35.85 7.36 -23.04
CA SER A 10 36.14 8.30 -21.96
C SER A 10 35.70 7.67 -20.65
N THR A 11 36.70 7.29 -19.88
CA THR A 11 36.62 7.00 -18.47
C THR A 11 36.39 8.32 -17.72
N THR A 12 35.63 8.28 -16.63
CA THR A 12 35.78 9.03 -15.36
C THR A 12 34.43 9.14 -14.65
N GLY A 13 34.44 8.94 -13.33
CA GLY A 13 33.31 9.30 -12.47
C GLY A 13 32.81 8.22 -11.52
N LEU A 14 33.68 7.43 -10.90
CA LEU A 14 33.35 6.71 -9.66
C LEU A 14 33.05 7.73 -8.56
N ARG A 15 31.80 8.18 -8.48
CA ARG A 15 31.27 8.82 -7.28
C ARG A 15 30.91 7.73 -6.28
N HIS A 16 31.79 7.53 -5.30
CA HIS A 16 31.47 6.82 -4.08
C HIS A 16 30.42 7.62 -3.31
N HIS A 17 29.14 7.32 -3.55
CA HIS A 17 28.09 7.70 -2.63
C HIS A 17 28.05 6.65 -1.53
N ALA A 18 28.59 7.01 -0.37
CA ALA A 18 28.42 6.31 0.89
C ALA A 18 26.92 6.02 1.08
N VAL A 19 26.58 4.73 1.15
CA VAL A 19 25.23 4.27 1.40
C VAL A 19 24.95 4.52 2.88
N ASN A 20 24.50 5.73 3.21
CA ASN A 20 23.87 5.98 4.50
C ASN A 20 22.60 5.12 4.54
N SER A 21 22.73 3.97 5.20
CA SER A 21 21.64 3.08 5.54
C SER A 21 20.77 3.75 6.61
N VAL A 22 20.03 4.78 6.21
CA VAL A 22 18.95 5.31 7.03
C VAL A 22 17.85 4.27 6.98
N SER A 23 17.59 3.64 8.12
CA SER A 23 16.44 2.80 8.37
C SER A 23 15.15 3.60 8.11
N ILE A 24 14.65 3.61 6.88
CA ILE A 24 13.34 4.16 6.52
C ILE A 24 12.25 3.12 6.85
N LEU A 25 12.31 2.60 8.07
CA LEU A 25 11.26 1.80 8.67
C LEU A 25 11.04 2.38 10.06
N SER A 26 10.06 3.27 10.19
CA SER A 26 9.29 3.54 11.42
C SER A 26 8.76 4.98 11.50
N LYS A 27 8.00 5.45 10.49
CA LYS A 27 7.14 6.65 10.70
C LYS A 27 5.71 6.55 10.12
N ASN A 28 5.42 5.60 9.23
CA ASN A 28 4.07 5.43 8.67
C ASN A 28 3.21 4.35 9.35
N ALA A 29 3.55 3.93 10.57
CA ALA A 29 2.69 3.03 11.34
C ALA A 29 1.44 3.76 11.89
N ALA A 30 1.44 5.09 12.00
CA ALA A 30 0.40 5.81 12.75
C ALA A 30 -0.97 5.92 12.06
N LEU A 31 -1.07 5.75 10.74
CA LEU A 31 -2.34 5.98 10.02
C LEU A 31 -3.22 4.72 9.88
N TYR A 32 -2.66 3.53 10.12
CA TYR A 32 -3.41 2.27 10.21
C TYR A 32 -2.80 1.29 11.24
N SER A 33 -2.21 1.78 12.33
CA SER A 33 -1.85 0.92 13.46
C SER A 33 -3.13 0.46 14.14
N THR A 34 -3.60 -0.72 13.78
CA THR A 34 -4.31 -1.57 14.73
C THR A 34 -3.32 -1.87 15.84
N ARG A 35 -3.34 -1.04 16.90
CA ARG A 35 -2.62 -1.33 18.14
C ARG A 35 -2.99 -2.77 18.54
N PRO A 36 -2.02 -3.65 18.84
CA PRO A 36 -2.35 -4.95 19.39
C PRO A 36 -3.18 -4.72 20.64
N ILE A 37 -4.36 -5.36 20.72
CA ILE A 37 -5.22 -5.33 21.89
C ILE A 37 -4.47 -6.10 22.98
N SER A 38 -3.59 -5.43 23.70
CA SER A 38 -3.11 -5.91 24.99
C SER A 38 -4.31 -5.94 25.93
N ASN A 39 -4.55 -7.09 26.55
CA ASN A 39 -5.61 -7.32 27.52
C ASN A 39 -5.34 -6.59 28.84
N SER A 40 -5.33 -5.26 28.81
CA SER A 40 -5.44 -4.40 29.97
C SER A 40 -6.62 -3.45 29.76
N ARG A 41 -7.82 -4.03 29.56
CA ARG A 41 -9.08 -3.29 29.65
C ARG A 41 -9.45 -3.12 31.11
N GLN A 42 -8.69 -2.30 31.83
CA GLN A 42 -9.33 -1.40 32.80
C GLN A 42 -9.59 -0.12 32.03
N ALA A 43 -10.62 -0.15 31.17
CA ALA A 43 -11.18 1.09 30.65
C ALA A 43 -11.81 1.76 31.86
N SER A 44 -11.14 2.77 32.43
CA SER A 44 -11.76 3.63 33.42
C SER A 44 -13.02 4.20 32.79
N THR A 45 -14.18 3.71 33.21
CA THR A 45 -15.51 4.20 32.81
C THR A 45 -15.77 5.54 33.49
N ASP A 46 -14.79 6.45 33.45
CA ASP A 46 -14.93 7.79 33.98
C ASP A 46 -15.66 8.64 32.93
N PRO A 47 -16.90 9.09 33.18
CA PRO A 47 -17.66 9.91 32.24
C PRO A 47 -16.94 11.23 31.91
N SER A 48 -16.05 11.69 32.79
CA SER A 48 -15.29 12.92 32.59
C SER A 48 -14.28 12.82 31.44
N LEU A 49 -13.75 11.63 31.16
CA LEU A 49 -12.83 11.39 30.05
C LEU A 49 -13.53 11.51 28.69
N TRP A 50 -14.77 11.03 28.60
CA TRP A 50 -15.60 11.19 27.40
C TRP A 50 -15.96 12.65 27.17
N HIS A 51 -16.27 13.39 28.24
CA HIS A 51 -16.57 14.82 28.16
C HIS A 51 -15.36 15.63 27.70
N LYS A 52 -14.16 15.37 28.24
CA LYS A 52 -12.91 16.00 27.81
C LYS A 52 -12.59 15.68 26.35
N ALA A 53 -12.68 14.41 25.95
CA ALA A 53 -12.44 14.01 24.57
C ALA A 53 -13.43 14.68 23.58
N LEU A 54 -14.69 14.84 23.98
CA LEU A 54 -15.71 15.55 23.18
C LEU A 54 -15.38 17.03 23.04
N ILE A 55 -14.98 17.69 24.14
CA ILE A 55 -14.58 19.10 24.14
C ILE A 55 -13.32 19.31 23.29
N ASP A 56 -12.33 18.45 23.41
CA ASP A 56 -11.08 18.53 22.64
C ASP A 56 -11.35 18.32 21.15
N HIS A 57 -12.25 17.40 20.80
CA HIS A 57 -12.72 17.24 19.42
C HIS A 57 -13.50 18.44 18.90
N ALA A 58 -14.38 19.03 19.72
CA ALA A 58 -15.15 20.22 19.36
C ALA A 58 -14.22 21.44 19.16
N LYS A 59 -13.22 21.61 20.03
CA LYS A 59 -12.17 22.62 19.88
C LYS A 59 -11.36 22.41 18.61
N ALA A 60 -10.88 21.19 18.35
CA ALA A 60 -10.17 20.86 17.11
C ALA A 60 -11.03 21.07 15.86
N ALA A 61 -12.33 20.77 15.92
CA ALA A 61 -13.28 21.02 14.84
C ALA A 61 -13.53 22.51 14.60
N SER A 62 -13.61 23.33 15.66
CA SER A 62 -13.74 24.78 15.54
C SER A 62 -12.52 25.42 14.88
N VAL A 63 -11.30 24.98 15.25
CA VAL A 63 -10.03 25.39 14.63
C VAL A 63 -9.95 24.91 13.18
N ALA A 64 -10.47 23.71 12.89
CA ALA A 64 -10.58 23.24 11.51
C ALA A 64 -11.62 24.02 10.69
N SER A 65 -12.66 24.59 11.31
CA SER A 65 -13.69 25.37 10.60
C SER A 65 -13.25 26.79 10.23
N SER A 66 -12.29 27.39 10.95
CA SER A 66 -11.79 28.73 10.65
C SER A 66 -10.91 28.78 9.41
N LEU A 67 -10.36 27.64 8.99
CA LEU A 67 -9.59 27.51 7.75
C LEU A 67 -10.54 27.31 6.57
N SER A 68 -10.26 28.02 5.47
CA SER A 68 -10.91 27.73 4.19
C SER A 68 -10.70 26.25 3.84
N PRO A 69 -11.67 25.58 3.19
CA PRO A 69 -11.46 24.23 2.68
C PRO A 69 -10.15 24.11 1.88
N GLU A 70 -9.80 25.13 1.09
CA GLU A 70 -8.58 25.15 0.29
C GLU A 70 -7.30 25.15 1.14
N GLU A 71 -7.27 25.92 2.23
CA GLU A 71 -6.15 25.96 3.18
C GLU A 71 -5.98 24.62 3.91
N ARG A 72 -7.09 23.98 4.30
CA ARG A 72 -7.08 22.64 4.90
C ARG A 72 -6.51 21.59 3.95
N TRP A 73 -6.84 21.69 2.66
CA TRP A 73 -6.29 20.81 1.63
C TRP A 73 -4.81 21.08 1.42
N ARG A 74 -4.39 22.35 1.38
CA ARG A 74 -2.99 22.76 1.22
C ARG A 74 -2.12 22.24 2.37
N GLU A 75 -2.52 22.49 3.61
CA GLU A 75 -1.78 22.03 4.80
C GLU A 75 -1.66 20.50 4.85
N LYS A 76 -2.73 19.78 4.47
CA LYS A 76 -2.68 18.31 4.38
C LYS A 76 -1.81 17.83 3.24
N SER A 77 -1.84 18.50 2.09
CA SER A 77 -1.00 18.18 0.93
C SER A 77 0.47 18.40 1.25
N ASP A 78 0.80 19.49 1.94
CA ASP A 78 2.18 19.83 2.32
C ASP A 78 2.73 18.84 3.37
N LYS A 79 1.87 18.34 4.26
CA LYS A 79 2.23 17.29 5.24
C LYS A 79 2.34 15.89 4.63
N LEU A 80 1.76 15.68 3.45
CA LEU A 80 1.85 14.42 2.72
C LEU A 80 3.18 14.41 1.96
N GLU A 81 4.25 13.88 2.58
CA GLU A 81 5.49 13.47 1.88
C GLU A 81 5.22 12.24 0.99
N VAL A 82 4.22 12.33 0.11
CA VAL A 82 3.92 11.29 -0.85
C VAL A 82 4.77 11.60 -2.06
N ASN A 83 5.95 10.97 -2.13
CA ASN A 83 6.73 10.97 -3.36
C ASN A 83 5.79 10.59 -4.51
N PRO A 84 5.64 11.45 -5.53
CA PRO A 84 4.80 11.11 -6.67
C PRO A 84 5.29 9.77 -7.22
N PRO A 85 4.37 8.88 -7.64
CA PRO A 85 4.77 7.58 -8.15
C PRO A 85 5.80 7.81 -9.27
N PRO A 86 6.95 7.11 -9.25
CA PRO A 86 8.14 7.49 -10.02
C PRO A 86 7.99 7.34 -11.56
N GLY A 87 6.78 7.10 -12.06
CA GLY A 87 6.43 7.06 -13.48
C GLY A 87 5.36 6.02 -13.80
N VAL A 88 4.89 6.02 -15.06
CA VAL A 88 3.87 5.08 -15.60
C VAL A 88 4.28 3.60 -15.48
N TYR A 89 5.57 3.35 -15.30
CA TYR A 89 6.16 2.01 -15.17
C TYR A 89 6.51 1.62 -13.73
N ALA A 90 6.28 2.46 -12.73
CA ALA A 90 6.66 2.21 -11.34
C ALA A 90 6.16 0.86 -10.78
N GLY A 91 4.95 0.43 -11.19
CA GLY A 91 4.37 -0.86 -10.79
C GLY A 91 4.83 -2.07 -11.61
N ARG A 92 5.69 -1.88 -12.61
CA ARG A 92 6.12 -2.87 -13.60
C ARG A 92 7.64 -2.91 -13.81
N SER A 93 8.39 -2.05 -13.14
CA SER A 93 9.86 -2.04 -13.14
C SER A 93 10.41 -2.58 -11.82
N LEU A 94 11.59 -3.19 -11.88
CA LEU A 94 12.37 -3.66 -10.74
C LEU A 94 13.85 -3.49 -11.06
N SER A 95 14.62 -3.00 -10.08
CA SER A 95 16.07 -2.98 -10.18
C SER A 95 16.62 -4.39 -9.96
N VAL A 96 17.60 -4.78 -10.78
CA VAL A 96 18.23 -6.11 -10.75
C VAL A 96 19.61 -5.97 -10.13
N ARG A 97 19.89 -6.78 -9.10
CA ARG A 97 21.25 -6.92 -8.56
C ARG A 97 22.06 -7.87 -9.44
N PRO A 98 23.37 -7.62 -9.63
CA PRO A 98 24.22 -8.52 -10.41
C PRO A 98 24.17 -9.93 -9.81
N GLY A 99 24.02 -10.95 -10.66
CA GLY A 99 23.89 -12.36 -10.25
C GLY A 99 22.50 -12.80 -9.77
N GLU A 100 21.56 -11.90 -9.50
CA GLU A 100 20.21 -12.22 -8.96
C GLU A 100 19.07 -12.10 -10.00
N LEU A 101 19.35 -12.32 -11.30
CA LEU A 101 18.33 -12.15 -12.35
C LEU A 101 17.09 -13.03 -12.15
N GLY A 102 17.29 -14.32 -11.80
CA GLY A 102 16.18 -15.25 -11.59
C GLY A 102 15.23 -14.79 -10.47
N ARG A 103 15.80 -14.33 -9.35
CA ARG A 103 15.02 -13.79 -8.23
C ARG A 103 14.32 -12.49 -8.58
N ALA A 104 14.99 -11.60 -9.31
CA ALA A 104 14.39 -10.36 -9.81
C ALA A 104 13.18 -10.65 -10.73
N MET A 105 13.28 -11.66 -11.60
CA MET A 105 12.18 -12.08 -12.46
C MET A 105 11.00 -12.65 -11.67
N GLN A 106 11.24 -13.51 -10.68
CA GLN A 106 10.18 -14.03 -9.81
C GLN A 106 9.46 -12.90 -9.04
N ASN A 107 10.24 -11.94 -8.53
CA ASN A 107 9.69 -10.75 -7.87
C ASN A 107 8.83 -9.92 -8.83
N LEU A 108 9.27 -9.77 -10.09
CA LEU A 108 8.51 -9.07 -11.11
C LEU A 108 7.18 -9.77 -11.39
N THR A 109 7.21 -11.09 -11.61
CA THR A 109 6.00 -11.89 -11.82
C THR A 109 5.02 -11.77 -10.65
N ARG A 110 5.52 -11.83 -9.40
CA ARG A 110 4.68 -11.63 -8.21
C ARG A 110 4.04 -10.25 -8.20
N ARG A 111 4.82 -9.19 -8.46
CA ARG A 111 4.33 -7.80 -8.50
C ARG A 111 3.26 -7.59 -9.59
N LEU A 112 3.45 -8.16 -10.78
CA LEU A 112 2.46 -8.10 -11.87
C LEU A 112 1.15 -8.83 -11.50
N ARG A 113 1.25 -9.93 -10.74
CA ARG A 113 0.08 -10.69 -10.23
C ARG A 113 -0.70 -9.90 -9.17
N GLU A 114 0.00 -9.30 -8.21
CA GLU A 114 -0.59 -8.44 -7.17
C GLU A 114 -1.33 -7.25 -7.78
N ASN A 115 -0.70 -6.59 -8.76
CA ASN A 115 -1.29 -5.50 -9.53
C ASN A 115 -2.36 -5.94 -10.55
N ARG A 116 -2.57 -7.26 -10.70
CA ARG A 116 -3.55 -7.88 -11.62
C ARG A 116 -3.40 -7.44 -13.08
N VAL A 117 -2.19 -7.11 -13.52
CA VAL A 117 -1.91 -6.55 -14.86
C VAL A 117 -2.37 -7.51 -15.96
N ALA A 118 -1.99 -8.78 -15.88
CA ALA A 118 -2.36 -9.79 -16.88
C ALA A 118 -3.89 -10.00 -16.98
N VAL A 119 -4.59 -9.99 -15.84
CA VAL A 119 -6.05 -10.15 -15.79
C VAL A 119 -6.76 -8.94 -16.41
N GLN A 120 -6.27 -7.73 -16.12
CA GLN A 120 -6.81 -6.51 -16.70
C GLN A 120 -6.57 -6.47 -18.20
N TRP A 121 -5.36 -6.78 -18.66
CA TRP A 121 -5.01 -6.86 -20.07
C TRP A 121 -5.95 -7.81 -20.82
N LYS A 122 -6.11 -9.06 -20.32
CA LYS A 122 -7.03 -10.05 -20.92
C LYS A 122 -8.48 -9.56 -20.98
N ARG A 123 -8.95 -8.81 -19.98
CA ARG A 123 -10.30 -8.23 -19.95
C ARG A 123 -10.46 -7.04 -20.89
N GLN A 124 -9.38 -6.32 -21.20
CA GLN A 124 -9.38 -5.19 -22.10
C GLN A 124 -9.26 -5.60 -23.57
N MET A 125 -8.78 -6.81 -23.87
CA MET A 125 -8.67 -7.34 -25.25
C MET A 125 -10.00 -7.29 -26.02
N ARG A 126 -11.14 -7.33 -25.34
CA ARG A 126 -12.48 -7.21 -25.95
C ARG A 126 -13.35 -6.26 -25.14
N HIS A 127 -14.25 -5.56 -25.81
CA HIS A 127 -15.25 -4.73 -25.13
C HIS A 127 -16.22 -5.59 -24.30
N GLU A 128 -16.25 -5.34 -22.99
CA GLU A 128 -17.26 -5.89 -22.08
C GLU A 128 -18.41 -4.89 -21.92
N LYS A 129 -19.63 -5.29 -22.31
CA LYS A 129 -20.84 -4.46 -22.12
C LYS A 129 -21.00 -4.05 -20.65
N LYS A 130 -21.43 -2.81 -20.39
CA LYS A 130 -21.57 -2.22 -19.04
C LYS A 130 -22.38 -3.11 -18.08
N GLY A 131 -23.51 -3.66 -18.52
CA GLY A 131 -24.35 -4.54 -17.69
C GLY A 131 -23.66 -5.84 -17.30
N VAL A 132 -22.95 -6.46 -18.25
CA VAL A 132 -22.17 -7.69 -18.03
C VAL A 132 -21.05 -7.42 -17.02
N LYS A 133 -20.31 -6.31 -17.19
CA LYS A 133 -19.27 -5.86 -16.25
C LYS A 133 -19.80 -5.69 -14.83
N ARG A 134 -20.99 -5.07 -14.67
CA ARG A 134 -21.63 -4.89 -13.36
C ARG A 134 -21.96 -6.23 -12.70
N ARG A 135 -22.65 -7.13 -13.42
CA ARG A 135 -23.00 -8.47 -12.92
C ARG A 135 -21.76 -9.27 -12.51
N ARG A 136 -20.72 -9.26 -13.34
CA ARG A 136 -19.44 -9.91 -13.03
C ARG A 136 -18.80 -9.35 -11.76
N LEU A 137 -18.70 -8.03 -11.62
CA LEU A 137 -18.09 -7.41 -10.44
C LEU A 137 -18.88 -7.68 -9.15
N VAL A 138 -20.22 -7.74 -9.21
CA VAL A 138 -21.06 -8.14 -8.07
C VAL A 138 -20.77 -9.59 -7.68
N SER A 139 -20.79 -10.52 -8.64
CA SER A 139 -20.47 -11.94 -8.40
C SER A 139 -19.06 -12.13 -7.85
N GLU A 140 -18.07 -11.42 -8.38
CA GLU A 140 -16.69 -11.47 -7.86
C GLU A 140 -16.58 -10.98 -6.42
N ARG A 141 -17.25 -9.85 -6.09
CA ARG A 141 -17.26 -9.33 -4.72
C ARG A 141 -17.92 -10.31 -3.76
N TRP A 142 -19.06 -10.88 -4.14
CA TRP A 142 -19.78 -11.86 -3.33
C TRP A 142 -18.92 -13.10 -3.07
N ARG A 143 -18.32 -13.70 -4.11
CA ARG A 143 -17.43 -14.87 -3.95
C ARG A 143 -16.23 -14.59 -3.04
N ARG A 144 -15.66 -13.39 -3.09
CA ARG A 144 -14.58 -12.99 -2.18
C ARG A 144 -15.05 -12.92 -0.72
N ARG A 145 -16.16 -12.22 -0.46
CA ARG A 145 -16.75 -12.10 0.89
C ARG A 145 -17.12 -13.48 1.45
N PHE A 146 -17.77 -14.30 0.65
CA PHE A 146 -18.15 -15.66 1.00
C PHE A 146 -16.93 -16.52 1.37
N ALA A 147 -15.87 -16.47 0.56
CA ALA A 147 -14.64 -17.19 0.86
C ALA A 147 -13.98 -16.69 2.16
N ASP A 148 -14.00 -15.39 2.42
CA ASP A 148 -13.46 -14.81 3.66
C ASP A 148 -14.27 -15.26 4.89
N GLU A 149 -15.60 -15.27 4.79
CA GLU A 149 -16.50 -15.78 5.83
C GLU A 149 -16.25 -17.26 6.12
N ILE A 150 -16.14 -18.09 5.07
CA ILE A 150 -15.79 -19.52 5.22
C ILE A 150 -14.45 -19.67 5.92
N ARG A 151 -13.41 -18.92 5.49
CA ARG A 151 -12.08 -18.99 6.12
C ARG A 151 -12.14 -18.66 7.60
N ARG A 152 -12.87 -17.60 7.99
CA ARG A 152 -13.05 -17.23 9.41
C ARG A 152 -13.73 -18.35 10.20
N LYS A 153 -14.78 -18.95 9.65
CA LYS A 153 -15.46 -20.09 10.29
C LYS A 153 -14.55 -21.30 10.44
N ILE A 154 -13.81 -21.68 9.39
CA ILE A 154 -12.83 -22.78 9.45
C ILE A 154 -11.73 -22.49 10.48
N MET A 155 -11.24 -21.25 10.53
CA MET A 155 -10.24 -20.85 11.52
C MET A 155 -10.76 -21.00 12.95
N LEU A 156 -12.03 -20.64 13.20
CA LEU A 156 -12.67 -20.84 14.50
C LEU A 156 -12.76 -22.33 14.86
N VAL A 157 -13.25 -23.17 13.94
CA VAL A 157 -13.34 -24.63 14.17
C VAL A 157 -11.97 -25.23 14.46
N ARG A 158 -10.95 -24.88 13.68
CA ARG A 158 -9.57 -25.33 13.93
C ARG A 158 -9.03 -24.86 15.28
N ALA A 159 -9.43 -23.67 15.74
CA ALA A 159 -9.04 -23.17 17.05
C ALA A 159 -9.72 -23.92 18.20
N ILE A 160 -11.00 -24.29 18.05
CA ILE A 160 -11.76 -25.12 18.99
C ILE A 160 -11.13 -26.52 19.07
N GLN A 161 -10.89 -27.15 17.92
CA GLN A 161 -10.26 -28.47 17.84
C GLN A 161 -8.86 -28.49 18.48
N ARG A 162 -8.06 -27.43 18.28
CA ARG A 162 -6.73 -27.30 18.93
C ARG A 162 -6.82 -27.21 20.45
N ARG A 163 -7.94 -26.72 21.00
CA ARG A 163 -8.19 -26.66 22.45
C ARG A 163 -8.69 -28.00 23.02
N GLY A 164 -8.99 -28.99 22.18
CA GLY A 164 -9.44 -30.32 22.60
C GLY A 164 -10.95 -30.43 22.83
N HIS A 165 -11.74 -29.55 22.23
CA HIS A 165 -13.21 -29.66 22.17
C HIS A 165 -13.67 -30.26 20.84
#